data_AF-A0A7C7IHC4-F1
#
_entry.id   AF-A0A7C7IHC4-F1
#
_cell.length_a   1.000
_cell.length_b   1.000
_cell.length_c   1.000
_cell.angle_alpha   90.00
_cell.angle_beta   90.00
_cell.angle_gamma   90.00
#
_symmetry.space_group_name_H-M   'P 1'
#
loop_
_entity.id
_entity.type
_entity.pdbx_description
1 polymer ?
#
loop_
_entity_poly.entity_id
_entity_poly.type
_entity_poly.pdbx_seq_one_letter_code
_entity_poly.pdbx_strand_id
1 'polypeptide(L)'
;MEENQMVHMFSQQIKKKRYQPKTTKSSSRPQLFTTINAKAELGIISVLAGDNIEAKSLIKEKLDINQLENEQLKKLAQLLVEKSEVNPAEILAYFDVAEDREIISRILMEEDNTTEPIQMAEECLQTISKLSSKEKIREIRFKIREMEAAGQDAKELMMEVVQLQKEINA
;
A
#
# COMPACT_ATOMS: atom_id res chain seq x y z
N MET A 1 16.66 -17.20 60.87
CA MET A 1 15.27 -16.74 60.61
C MET A 1 15.32 -15.33 60.03
N GLU A 2 16.14 -15.08 59.00
CA GLU A 2 16.46 -13.69 58.55
C GLU A 2 16.47 -13.50 57.02
N GLU A 3 16.75 -14.54 56.22
CA GLU A 3 16.77 -14.38 54.74
C GLU A 3 15.37 -14.28 54.11
N ASN A 4 14.42 -15.12 54.54
CA ASN A 4 13.07 -15.13 53.94
C ASN A 4 12.22 -13.90 54.29
N GLN A 5 12.57 -13.13 55.33
CA GLN A 5 11.89 -11.87 55.64
C GLN A 5 12.40 -10.71 54.78
N MET A 6 13.68 -10.72 54.37
CA MET A 6 14.24 -9.67 53.51
C MET A 6 13.66 -9.69 52.09
N VAL A 7 13.35 -10.87 51.54
CA VAL A 7 12.72 -10.99 50.20
C VAL A 7 11.31 -10.40 50.18
N HIS A 8 10.57 -10.53 51.28
CA HIS A 8 9.22 -9.95 51.40
C HIS A 8 9.22 -8.43 51.56
N MET A 9 10.28 -7.84 52.12
CA MET A 9 10.41 -6.38 52.21
C MET A 9 10.82 -5.74 50.87
N PHE A 10 11.67 -6.40 50.08
CA PHE A 10 12.10 -5.90 48.77
C PHE A 10 10.99 -5.93 47.71
N SER A 11 10.08 -6.92 47.79
CA SER A 11 8.99 -7.08 46.82
C SER A 11 7.84 -6.09 47.01
N GLN A 12 7.72 -5.44 48.18
CA GLN A 12 6.63 -4.50 48.46
C GLN A 12 6.95 -3.04 48.14
N GLN A 13 8.22 -2.64 48.01
CA GLN A 13 8.58 -1.24 47.74
C GLN A 13 8.74 -0.88 46.24
N ILE A 14 8.60 -1.85 45.32
CA ILE A 14 8.68 -1.61 43.86
C ILE A 14 7.30 -1.55 43.22
N LYS A 15 6.35 -0.87 43.87
CA LYS A 15 5.14 -0.36 43.22
C LYS A 15 5.27 1.14 42.97
N LYS A 16 6.42 1.59 42.44
CA LYS A 16 6.48 2.89 41.78
C LYS A 16 5.65 2.77 40.51
N LYS A 17 4.52 3.48 40.45
CA LYS A 17 3.77 3.72 39.20
C LYS A 17 4.79 4.04 38.12
N ARG A 18 4.97 3.13 37.15
CA ARG A 18 5.76 3.41 35.97
C ARG A 18 5.12 4.64 35.33
N TYR A 19 5.82 5.75 35.35
CA TYR A 19 5.54 6.86 34.47
C TYR A 19 5.60 6.28 33.06
N GLN A 20 4.45 6.09 32.42
CA GLN A 20 4.45 5.87 30.99
C GLN A 20 4.86 7.22 30.40
N PRO A 21 6.03 7.33 29.73
CA PRO A 21 6.25 8.51 28.91
C PRO A 21 5.04 8.58 27.98
N LYS A 22 4.37 9.75 27.96
CA LYS A 22 3.39 10.05 26.90
C LYS A 22 4.09 9.61 25.63
N THR A 23 3.56 8.58 24.98
CA THR A 23 4.04 8.20 23.66
C THR A 23 3.96 9.48 22.87
N THR A 24 5.13 10.02 22.54
CA THR A 24 5.27 10.99 21.47
C THR A 24 4.43 10.40 20.37
N LYS A 25 3.36 11.12 19.96
CA LYS A 25 2.44 10.68 18.91
C LYS A 25 3.33 10.06 17.85
N SER A 26 3.33 8.73 17.74
CA SER A 26 3.91 8.12 16.56
C SER A 26 3.14 8.81 15.45
N SER A 27 3.84 9.29 14.43
CA SER A 27 3.24 9.58 13.15
C SER A 27 2.68 8.25 12.64
N SER A 28 1.58 7.81 13.23
CA SER A 28 0.95 6.57 12.86
C SER A 28 0.41 6.87 11.48
N ARG A 29 1.01 6.24 10.47
CA ARG A 29 0.39 5.99 9.17
C ARG A 29 -1.11 5.93 9.37
N PRO A 30 -1.92 6.64 8.59
CA PRO A 30 -3.36 6.54 8.71
C PRO A 30 -3.71 5.05 8.81
N GLN A 31 -4.36 4.62 9.90
CA GLN A 31 -4.72 3.21 10.14
C GLN A 31 -5.55 2.59 8.99
N LEU A 32 -5.92 3.42 8.02
CA LEU A 32 -6.60 3.15 6.77
C LEU A 32 -5.80 2.23 5.82
N PHE A 33 -4.46 2.14 5.92
CA PHE A 33 -3.64 1.42 4.92
C PHE A 33 -2.83 0.25 5.51
N THR A 34 -3.53 -0.76 6.03
CA THR A 34 -2.91 -1.91 6.73
C THR A 34 -2.72 -3.15 5.87
N THR A 35 -3.50 -3.30 4.79
CA THR A 35 -3.41 -4.44 3.87
C THR A 35 -2.14 -4.36 3.02
N ILE A 36 -1.70 -5.50 2.47
CA ILE A 36 -0.55 -5.54 1.56
C ILE A 36 -0.81 -4.65 0.33
N ASN A 37 -2.02 -4.70 -0.23
CA ASN A 37 -2.38 -3.84 -1.36
C ASN A 37 -2.33 -2.36 -0.99
N ALA A 38 -3.01 -1.97 0.09
CA ALA A 38 -3.05 -0.59 0.55
C ALA A 38 -1.66 -0.02 0.83
N LYS A 39 -0.73 -0.85 1.33
CA LYS A 39 0.68 -0.46 1.50
C LYS A 39 1.41 -0.29 0.19
N ALA A 40 1.18 -1.17 -0.78
CA ALA A 40 1.77 -1.04 -2.12
C ALA A 40 1.25 0.22 -2.84
N GLU A 41 -0.05 0.50 -2.77
CA GLU A 41 -0.64 1.73 -3.31
C GLU A 41 -0.05 2.97 -2.65
N LEU A 42 0.11 2.98 -1.33
CA LEU A 42 0.81 4.06 -0.64
C LEU A 42 2.27 4.20 -1.09
N GLY A 43 2.99 3.10 -1.24
CA GLY A 43 4.37 3.12 -1.72
C GLY A 43 4.50 3.73 -3.11
N ILE A 44 3.56 3.42 -4.02
CA ILE A 44 3.45 4.08 -5.33
C ILE A 44 3.30 5.60 -5.17
N ILE A 45 2.40 6.05 -4.28
CA ILE A 45 2.21 7.48 -4.03
C ILE A 45 3.47 8.12 -3.45
N SER A 46 4.13 7.48 -2.49
CA SER A 46 5.37 7.98 -1.87
C SER A 46 6.47 8.17 -2.91
N VAL A 47 6.66 7.22 -3.83
CA VAL A 47 7.65 7.37 -4.92
C VAL A 47 7.27 8.50 -5.88
N LEU A 48 5.99 8.58 -6.26
CA LEU A 48 5.50 9.64 -7.16
C LEU A 48 5.61 11.04 -6.53
N ALA A 49 5.44 11.13 -5.21
CA ALA A 49 5.54 12.37 -4.44
C ALA A 49 7.00 12.80 -4.18
N GLY A 50 7.95 11.86 -4.10
CA GLY A 50 9.36 12.14 -3.83
C GLY A 50 10.12 12.79 -4.99
N ASP A 51 11.45 12.81 -4.96
CA ASP A 51 12.25 13.52 -5.98
C ASP A 51 12.98 12.62 -6.98
N ASN A 52 12.91 11.29 -6.81
CA ASN A 52 13.64 10.35 -7.66
C ASN A 52 12.96 10.22 -9.05
N ILE A 53 13.56 10.86 -10.05
CA ILE A 53 13.04 10.92 -11.43
C ILE A 53 12.94 9.54 -12.07
N GLU A 54 13.93 8.66 -11.86
CA GLU A 54 13.97 7.33 -12.45
C GLU A 54 12.86 6.45 -11.89
N ALA A 55 12.70 6.44 -10.57
CA ALA A 55 11.63 5.69 -9.90
C ALA A 55 10.24 6.20 -10.31
N LYS A 56 10.06 7.52 -10.47
CA LYS A 56 8.83 8.09 -11.05
C LYS A 56 8.59 7.58 -12.46
N SER A 57 9.61 7.62 -13.32
CA SER A 57 9.49 7.17 -14.71
C SER A 57 9.07 5.70 -14.80
N LEU A 58 9.65 4.86 -13.94
CA LEU A 58 9.31 3.44 -13.85
C LEU A 58 7.82 3.23 -13.51
N ILE A 59 7.30 3.98 -12.54
CA ILE A 59 5.86 3.93 -12.20
C ILE A 59 5.02 4.44 -13.36
N LYS A 60 5.38 5.56 -13.99
CA LYS A 60 4.63 6.12 -15.13
C LYS A 60 4.55 5.15 -16.32
N GLU A 61 5.58 4.37 -16.56
CA GLU A 61 5.63 3.40 -17.66
C GLU A 61 4.80 2.14 -17.38
N LYS A 62 4.85 1.63 -16.14
CA LYS A 62 4.35 0.29 -15.81
C LYS A 62 3.02 0.27 -15.07
N LEU A 63 2.65 1.36 -14.40
CA LEU A 63 1.42 1.43 -13.61
C LEU A 63 0.23 1.68 -14.54
N ASP A 64 -0.74 0.76 -14.52
CA ASP A 64 -2.10 1.08 -14.91
C ASP A 64 -2.85 1.62 -13.69
N ILE A 65 -3.16 2.92 -13.69
CA ILE A 65 -3.81 3.62 -12.57
C ILE A 65 -5.16 2.97 -12.19
N ASN A 66 -5.82 2.26 -13.12
CA ASN A 66 -7.07 1.56 -12.84
C ASN A 66 -6.89 0.35 -11.91
N GLN A 67 -5.65 -0.11 -11.69
CA GLN A 67 -5.34 -1.20 -10.76
C GLN A 67 -5.31 -0.76 -9.29
N LEU A 68 -5.38 0.55 -9.02
CA LEU A 68 -5.50 1.06 -7.67
C LEU A 68 -6.95 0.89 -7.19
N GLU A 69 -7.16 0.19 -6.09
CA GLU A 69 -8.48 -0.05 -5.46
C GLU A 69 -8.95 1.20 -4.69
N ASN A 70 -8.02 1.92 -4.05
CA ASN A 70 -8.38 3.11 -3.28
C ASN A 70 -8.60 4.32 -4.21
N GLU A 71 -9.85 4.81 -4.27
CA GLU A 71 -10.23 5.94 -5.12
C GLU A 71 -9.51 7.26 -4.79
N GLN A 72 -9.16 7.51 -3.51
CA GLN A 72 -8.40 8.70 -3.14
C GLN A 72 -6.95 8.60 -3.64
N LEU A 73 -6.31 7.43 -3.46
CA LEU A 73 -4.96 7.19 -3.96
C LEU A 73 -4.92 7.17 -5.49
N LYS A 74 -5.96 6.65 -6.15
CA LYS A 74 -6.10 6.69 -7.61
C LYS A 74 -6.10 8.11 -8.15
N LYS A 75 -6.95 8.98 -7.58
CA LYS A 75 -6.99 10.41 -7.95
C LYS A 75 -5.66 11.10 -7.69
N LEU A 76 -5.03 10.81 -6.55
CA LEU A 76 -3.74 11.38 -6.20
C LEU A 76 -2.63 10.92 -7.17
N ALA A 77 -2.60 9.63 -7.52
CA ALA A 77 -1.65 9.07 -8.48
C ALA A 77 -1.79 9.76 -9.84
N GLN A 78 -3.02 9.97 -10.32
CA GLN A 78 -3.28 10.67 -11.57
C GLN A 78 -2.70 12.09 -11.57
N LEU A 79 -2.91 12.85 -10.50
CA LEU A 79 -2.35 14.20 -10.36
C LEU A 79 -0.81 14.20 -10.30
N LEU A 80 -0.22 13.22 -9.62
CA LEU A 80 1.24 13.13 -9.46
C LEU A 80 1.95 12.65 -10.73
N VAL A 81 1.31 11.79 -11.52
CA VAL A 81 1.86 11.30 -12.79
C VAL A 81 1.97 12.42 -13.82
N GLU A 82 1.02 13.36 -13.83
CA GLU A 82 0.99 14.49 -14.76
C GLU A 82 1.98 15.60 -14.41
N LYS A 83 2.43 15.68 -13.15
CA LYS A 83 3.33 16.74 -12.68
C LYS A 83 4.80 16.31 -12.73
N SER A 84 5.67 17.27 -13.08
CA SER A 84 7.13 17.12 -12.98
C SER A 84 7.62 17.40 -11.56
N GLU A 85 7.06 18.43 -10.94
CA GLU A 85 7.32 18.86 -9.56
C GLU A 85 6.05 18.78 -8.72
N VAL A 86 6.20 18.29 -7.50
CA VAL A 86 5.08 18.03 -6.59
C VAL A 86 4.92 19.25 -5.69
N ASN A 87 3.85 20.01 -5.91
CA ASN A 87 3.46 21.11 -5.02
C ASN A 87 2.28 20.67 -4.14
N PRO A 88 2.49 20.45 -2.83
CA PRO A 88 1.42 19.97 -1.94
C PRO A 88 0.21 20.90 -1.88
N ALA A 89 0.41 22.22 -1.94
CA ALA A 89 -0.69 23.18 -1.88
C ALA A 89 -1.60 23.08 -3.12
N GLU A 90 -0.99 22.92 -4.30
CA GLU A 90 -1.74 22.71 -5.54
C GLU A 90 -2.49 21.38 -5.51
N ILE A 91 -1.85 20.30 -5.05
CA ILE A 91 -2.47 18.97 -4.99
C ILE A 91 -3.67 18.99 -4.04
N LEU A 92 -3.52 19.58 -2.85
CA LEU A 92 -4.60 19.66 -1.87
C LEU A 92 -5.81 20.47 -2.37
N ALA A 93 -5.62 21.40 -3.31
CA ALA A 93 -6.71 22.17 -3.91
C ALA A 93 -7.64 21.33 -4.80
N TYR A 94 -7.24 20.13 -5.23
CA TYR A 94 -8.08 19.21 -6.00
C TYR A 94 -9.02 18.35 -5.13
N PHE A 95 -8.90 18.44 -3.80
CA PHE A 95 -9.71 17.66 -2.87
C PHE A 95 -10.65 18.58 -2.09
N ASP A 96 -11.95 18.53 -2.41
CA ASP A 96 -12.95 19.37 -1.74
C ASP A 96 -13.27 18.91 -0.32
N VAL A 97 -13.24 17.58 -0.11
CA VAL A 97 -13.57 16.93 1.16
C VAL A 97 -12.45 17.18 2.17
N ALA A 98 -12.80 17.66 3.36
CA ALA A 98 -11.83 17.98 4.41
C ALA A 98 -11.06 16.74 4.90
N GLU A 99 -11.75 15.61 5.01
CA GLU A 99 -11.14 14.33 5.39
C GLU A 99 -10.14 13.85 4.33
N ASP A 100 -10.48 13.91 3.04
CA ASP A 100 -9.57 13.59 1.95
C ASP A 100 -8.31 14.47 2.01
N ARG A 101 -8.47 15.79 2.19
CA ARG A 101 -7.34 16.72 2.33
C ARG A 101 -6.44 16.37 3.51
N GLU A 102 -7.03 15.99 4.65
CA GLU A 102 -6.25 15.59 5.81
C GLU A 102 -5.44 14.32 5.54
N ILE A 103 -6.05 13.32 4.91
CA ILE A 103 -5.38 12.06 4.56
C ILE A 103 -4.26 12.32 3.55
N ILE A 104 -4.54 13.04 2.46
CA ILE A 104 -3.55 13.36 1.42
C ILE A 104 -2.41 14.19 2.00
N SER A 105 -2.70 15.19 2.85
CA SER A 105 -1.68 16.00 3.50
C SER A 105 -0.75 15.14 4.36
N ARG A 106 -1.28 14.16 5.11
CA ARG A 106 -0.44 13.26 5.90
C ARG A 106 0.46 12.41 5.01
N ILE A 107 -0.07 11.88 3.91
CA ILE A 107 0.69 11.06 2.95
C ILE A 107 1.83 11.87 2.34
N LEU A 108 1.56 13.09 1.86
CA LEU A 108 2.58 13.94 1.22
C LEU A 108 3.67 14.44 2.18
N MET A 109 3.39 14.47 3.49
CA MET A 109 4.36 14.85 4.52
C MET A 109 5.12 13.65 5.08
N GLU A 110 4.71 12.43 4.77
CA GLU A 110 5.36 11.22 5.28
C GLU A 110 6.53 10.85 4.35
N GLU A 111 7.75 11.07 4.84
CA GLU A 111 8.97 10.60 4.18
C GLU A 111 9.29 9.17 4.62
N ASP A 112 9.28 8.22 3.69
CA ASP A 112 9.84 6.88 3.93
C ASP A 112 11.27 6.82 3.38
N ASN A 113 12.23 7.17 4.24
CA ASN A 113 13.65 7.17 3.90
C ASN A 113 14.32 5.80 4.12
N THR A 114 13.54 4.72 4.31
CA THR A 114 14.08 3.40 4.70
C THR A 114 14.32 2.45 3.53
N THR A 115 13.70 2.70 2.38
CA THR A 115 13.82 1.86 1.17
C THR A 115 14.19 2.74 -0.01
N GLU A 116 15.11 2.26 -0.85
CA GLU A 116 15.50 2.97 -2.06
C GLU A 116 14.29 3.18 -2.98
N PRO A 117 14.05 4.38 -3.53
CA PRO A 117 12.83 4.68 -4.29
C PRO A 117 12.58 3.75 -5.49
N ILE A 118 13.65 3.32 -6.17
CA ILE A 118 13.55 2.39 -7.29
C ILE A 118 13.10 1.01 -6.80
N GLN A 119 13.70 0.50 -5.73
CA GLN A 119 13.31 -0.77 -5.13
C GLN A 119 11.85 -0.73 -4.66
N MET A 120 11.45 0.36 -4.00
CA MET A 120 10.07 0.57 -3.57
C MET A 120 9.10 0.55 -4.75
N ALA A 121 9.44 1.23 -5.84
CA ALA A 121 8.62 1.23 -7.07
C ALA A 121 8.45 -0.18 -7.64
N GLU A 122 9.54 -0.95 -7.76
CA GLU A 122 9.50 -2.32 -8.28
C GLU A 122 8.65 -3.24 -7.43
N GLU A 123 8.86 -3.25 -6.11
CA GLU A 123 8.13 -4.11 -5.18
C GLU A 123 6.63 -3.78 -5.13
N CYS A 124 6.29 -2.48 -5.15
CA CYS A 124 4.90 -2.04 -5.14
C CYS A 124 4.19 -2.37 -6.46
N LEU A 125 4.83 -2.13 -7.61
CA LEU A 125 4.31 -2.50 -8.93
C LEU A 125 4.12 -4.02 -9.05
N GLN A 126 5.06 -4.81 -8.54
CA GLN A 126 4.92 -6.27 -8.53
C GLN A 126 3.75 -6.71 -7.66
N THR A 127 3.51 -6.04 -6.53
CA THR A 127 2.39 -6.35 -5.63
C THR A 127 1.05 -6.06 -6.29
N ILE A 128 0.90 -4.88 -6.87
CA ILE A 128 -0.34 -4.44 -7.56
C ILE A 128 -0.62 -5.34 -8.77
N SER A 129 0.38 -5.60 -9.61
CA SER A 129 0.21 -6.46 -10.79
C SER A 129 -0.19 -7.89 -10.42
N LYS A 130 0.40 -8.48 -9.36
CA LYS A 130 0.02 -9.82 -8.89
C LYS A 130 -1.44 -9.90 -8.45
N LEU A 131 -2.00 -8.85 -7.85
CA LEU A 131 -3.41 -8.81 -7.46
C LEU A 131 -4.33 -8.70 -8.68
N SER A 132 -4.05 -7.75 -9.58
CA SER A 132 -4.76 -7.58 -10.85
C SER A 132 -4.79 -8.89 -11.67
N SER A 133 -3.65 -9.59 -11.78
CA SER A 133 -3.60 -10.88 -12.48
C SER A 133 -4.42 -11.98 -11.79
N LYS A 134 -4.48 -12.00 -10.45
CA LYS A 134 -5.33 -12.95 -9.71
C LYS A 134 -6.82 -12.70 -9.96
N GLU A 135 -7.22 -11.43 -10.06
CA GLU A 135 -8.61 -11.04 -10.36
C GLU A 135 -8.98 -11.40 -11.79
N LYS A 136 -8.14 -11.05 -12.78
CA LYS A 136 -8.32 -11.49 -14.17
C LYS A 136 -8.47 -13.00 -14.31
N ILE A 137 -7.64 -13.78 -13.60
CA ILE A 137 -7.79 -15.25 -13.58
C ILE A 137 -9.15 -15.68 -13.03
N ARG A 138 -9.65 -15.03 -11.98
CA ARG A 138 -10.99 -15.35 -11.41
C ARG A 138 -12.09 -15.05 -12.42
N GLU A 139 -12.04 -13.91 -13.09
CA GLU A 139 -13.02 -13.51 -14.10
C GLU A 139 -13.01 -14.46 -15.30
N ILE A 140 -11.82 -14.80 -15.82
CA ILE A 140 -11.70 -15.73 -16.94
C ILE A 140 -12.24 -17.11 -16.54
N ARG A 141 -11.93 -17.60 -15.33
CA ARG A 141 -12.49 -18.86 -14.82
C ARG A 141 -14.01 -18.83 -14.68
N PHE A 142 -14.60 -17.67 -14.37
CA PHE A 142 -16.05 -17.52 -14.36
C PHE A 142 -16.62 -17.67 -15.78
N LYS A 143 -16.05 -16.96 -16.76
CA LYS A 143 -16.44 -17.05 -18.18
C LYS A 143 -16.28 -18.47 -18.75
N ILE A 144 -15.19 -19.17 -18.41
CA ILE A 144 -14.97 -20.57 -18.81
C ILE A 144 -16.15 -21.43 -18.35
N ARG A 145 -16.59 -21.31 -17.09
CA ARG A 145 -17.72 -22.09 -16.57
C ARG A 145 -19.02 -21.78 -17.28
N GLU A 146 -19.27 -20.51 -17.62
CA GLU A 146 -20.45 -20.12 -18.39
C GLU A 146 -20.44 -20.74 -19.80
N MET A 147 -19.30 -20.68 -20.48
CA MET A 147 -19.11 -21.29 -21.81
C MET A 147 -19.27 -22.80 -21.77
N GLU A 148 -18.67 -23.48 -20.79
CA GLU A 148 -18.79 -24.92 -20.60
C GLU A 148 -20.25 -25.33 -20.33
N ALA A 149 -20.96 -24.58 -19.48
CA ALA A 149 -22.37 -24.82 -19.21
C ALA A 149 -23.26 -24.62 -20.46
N ALA A 150 -22.85 -23.72 -21.36
CA ALA A 150 -23.48 -23.50 -22.67
C ALA A 150 -23.03 -24.48 -23.77
N GLY A 151 -22.12 -25.41 -23.47
CA GLY A 151 -21.56 -26.37 -24.44
C GLY A 151 -20.61 -25.73 -25.47
N GLN A 152 -20.06 -24.56 -25.18
CA GLN A 152 -19.11 -23.83 -26.01
C GLN A 152 -17.65 -24.22 -25.69
N ASP A 153 -16.75 -24.07 -26.67
CA ASP A 153 -15.31 -24.30 -26.45
C ASP A 153 -14.66 -23.11 -25.74
N ALA A 154 -14.00 -23.38 -24.60
CA ALA A 154 -13.33 -22.38 -23.77
C ALA A 154 -11.79 -22.51 -23.79
N LYS A 155 -11.21 -23.28 -24.73
CA LYS A 155 -9.77 -23.58 -24.78
C LYS A 155 -8.87 -22.36 -24.78
N GLU A 156 -9.21 -21.31 -25.51
CA GLU A 156 -8.41 -20.07 -25.57
C GLU A 156 -8.32 -19.39 -24.21
N LEU A 157 -9.46 -19.25 -23.52
CA LEU A 157 -9.52 -18.71 -22.17
C LEU A 157 -8.75 -19.57 -21.16
N MET A 158 -8.77 -20.91 -21.31
CA MET A 158 -7.97 -21.79 -20.47
C MET A 158 -6.47 -21.56 -20.67
N MET A 159 -6.01 -21.36 -21.91
CA MET A 159 -4.60 -21.04 -22.18
C MET A 159 -4.21 -19.68 -21.59
N GLU A 160 -5.09 -18.68 -21.66
CA GLU A 160 -4.89 -17.37 -21.04
C GLU A 160 -4.71 -17.48 -19.52
N VAL A 161 -5.56 -18.28 -18.85
CA VAL A 161 -5.40 -18.56 -17.40
C VAL A 161 -4.04 -19.17 -17.09
N VAL A 162 -3.57 -20.13 -17.89
CA VAL A 162 -2.26 -20.77 -17.68
C VAL A 162 -1.13 -19.75 -17.84
N GLN A 163 -1.22 -18.85 -18.82
CA GLN A 163 -0.21 -17.82 -19.05
C GLN A 163 -0.14 -16.83 -17.87
N LEU A 164 -1.28 -16.29 -17.45
CA LEU A 164 -1.35 -15.38 -16.30
C LEU A 164 -0.87 -16.05 -15.00
N GLN A 165 -1.14 -17.36 -14.83
CA GLN A 165 -0.69 -18.10 -13.65
C GLN A 165 0.84 -18.25 -13.60
N LYS A 166 1.50 -18.36 -14.77
CA LYS A 166 2.97 -18.41 -14.85
C LYS A 166 3.58 -17.06 -14.46
N GLU A 167 3.00 -15.96 -14.90
CA GLU A 167 3.49 -14.61 -14.60
C GLU A 167 3.42 -14.27 -13.11
N ILE A 168 2.42 -14.78 -12.38
CA ILE A 168 2.31 -14.60 -10.92
C ILE A 168 3.38 -15.40 -10.15
N ASN A 169 3.76 -16.56 -10.69
CA ASN A 169 4.64 -17.54 -10.03
C ASN A 169 6.12 -17.43 -10.47
N ALA A 170 6.43 -16.56 -11.42
CA ALA A 170 7.78 -16.23 -11.86
C ALA A 170 8.48 -15.32 -10.83
#